data_AF-A0A2E6T9F7-F1
#
_entry.id   AF-A0A2E6T9F7-F1
#
_cell.length_a   1.000
_cell.length_b   1.000
_cell.length_c   1.000
_cell.angle_alpha   90.00
_cell.angle_beta   90.00
_cell.angle_gamma   90.00
#
_symmetry.space_group_name_H-M   'P 1'
#
loop_
_entity.id
_entity.type
_entity.pdbx_description
1 polymer ?
#
loop_
_entity_poly.entity_id
_entity_poly.type
_entity_poly.pdbx_seq_one_letter_code
_entity_poly.pdbx_strand_id
1 'polypeptide(L)' 'MIDIPQEYEGLVNTLFLIATAFVTYHGLTYRNKDGESNWVHLLFGCIAAVYFFLVLFRDVLKVITF' A
#
# COMPACT_ATOMS: atom_id res chain seq x y z
N MET A 1 -14.87 -8.71 16.61
CA MET A 1 -13.41 -8.49 16.60
C MET A 1 -12.82 -9.72 15.94
N ILE A 2 -12.20 -9.60 14.77
CA ILE A 2 -11.55 -10.75 14.14
C ILE A 2 -10.25 -10.93 14.91
N ASP A 3 -10.19 -11.93 15.79
CA ASP A 3 -8.96 -12.33 16.51
C ASP A 3 -8.05 -13.06 15.52
N ILE A 4 -7.18 -12.30 14.84
CA ILE A 4 -6.10 -12.86 14.04
C ILE A 4 -5.04 -13.35 15.03
N PRO A 5 -4.65 -14.64 15.03
CA PRO A 5 -3.60 -15.12 15.91
C PRO A 5 -2.30 -14.37 15.61
N GLN A 6 -1.56 -13.97 16.65
CA GLN A 6 -0.31 -13.18 16.54
C GLN A 6 0.75 -13.81 15.62
N GLU A 7 0.68 -15.14 15.43
CA GLU A 7 1.52 -15.89 14.49
C GLU A 7 1.28 -15.51 13.02
N TYR A 8 0.07 -15.08 12.67
CA TYR A 8 -0.32 -14.69 11.31
C TYR A 8 -0.26 -13.19 11.05
N GLU A 9 -0.11 -12.34 12.08
CA GLU A 9 -0.03 -10.88 11.90
C GLU A 9 1.04 -10.46 10.90
N GLY A 10 2.25 -11.05 10.99
CA GLY A 10 3.33 -10.75 10.05
C GLY A 10 3.00 -11.16 8.61
N LEU A 11 2.32 -12.29 8.43
CA LEU A 11 1.88 -12.78 7.12
C LEU A 11 0.79 -11.88 6.53
N VAL A 12 -0.19 -11.48 7.34
CA VAL A 12 -1.28 -10.58 6.93
C VAL A 12 -0.72 -9.21 6.57
N ASN A 13 0.18 -8.65 7.39
CA ASN A 13 0.82 -7.37 7.10
C ASN A 13 1.66 -7.42 5.82
N THR A 14 2.35 -8.53 5.57
CA THR A 14 3.12 -8.72 4.33
C THR A 14 2.20 -8.83 3.11
N LEU A 15 1.10 -9.57 3.20
CA LEU A 15 0.09 -9.65 2.16
C LEU A 15 -0.56 -8.29 1.88
N PHE A 16 -0.89 -7.55 2.94
CA PHE A 16 -1.43 -6.21 2.84
C PHE A 16 -0.44 -5.25 2.18
N LEU A 17 0.84 -5.35 2.54
CA LEU A 17 1.92 -4.58 1.94
C LEU A 17 2.05 -4.88 0.44
N ILE A 18 2.07 -6.15 0.04
CA ILE A 18 2.16 -6.58 -1.36
C ILE A 18 0.96 -6.05 -2.16
N ALA A 19 -0.25 -6.22 -1.63
CA ALA A 19 -1.47 -5.71 -2.26
C ALA A 19 -1.44 -4.19 -2.43
N THR A 20 -1.00 -3.47 -1.40
CA THR A 20 -0.86 -2.00 -1.44
C THR A 20 0.19 -1.58 -2.46
N ALA A 21 1.35 -2.27 -2.54
CA ALA A 21 2.37 -1.99 -3.54
C ALA A 21 1.81 -2.14 -4.97
N PHE A 22 1.00 -3.17 -5.21
CA PHE A 22 0.37 -3.39 -6.51
C PHE A 22 -0.61 -2.26 -6.87
N VAL A 23 -1.45 -1.86 -5.93
CA VAL A 23 -2.40 -0.74 -6.11
C VAL A 23 -1.67 0.58 -6.33
N THR A 24 -0.63 0.86 -5.55
CA THR A 24 0.21 2.06 -5.72
C THR A 24 0.88 2.09 -7.09
N TYR A 25 1.52 0.98 -7.49
CA TYR A 25 2.19 0.90 -8.80
C TYR A 25 1.19 1.11 -9.94
N HIS A 26 0.03 0.45 -9.86
CA HIS A 26 -1.03 0.62 -10.84
C HIS A 26 -1.54 2.07 -10.85
N GLY A 27 -1.85 2.66 -9.70
CA GLY A 27 -2.35 4.03 -9.60
C GLY A 27 -1.39 5.09 -10.11
N LEU A 28 -0.07 4.90 -9.90
CA LEU A 28 0.96 5.83 -10.38
C LEU A 28 1.25 5.68 -11.89
N THR A 29 1.19 4.43 -12.38
CA THR A 29 1.59 4.09 -13.75
C THR A 29 0.41 4.07 -14.71
N TYR A 30 -0.82 4.08 -14.21
CA TYR A 30 -2.02 4.07 -15.03
C TYR A 30 -2.11 5.33 -15.89
N ARG A 31 -2.14 5.12 -17.21
CA ARG A 31 -2.37 6.17 -18.20
C ARG A 31 -3.59 5.78 -19.03
N ASN A 32 -4.42 6.76 -19.35
CA ASN A 32 -5.56 6.54 -20.24
C ASN A 32 -5.09 6.26 -21.68
N LYS A 33 -6.01 5.84 -22.55
CA LYS A 33 -5.74 5.50 -23.95
C LYS A 33 -5.07 6.63 -24.74
N ASP A 34 -5.33 7.88 -24.36
CA ASP A 34 -4.74 9.09 -24.95
C ASP A 34 -3.36 9.44 -24.36
N GLY A 35 -2.84 8.62 -23.45
CA GLY A 35 -1.57 8.85 -22.77
C GLY A 35 -1.65 9.88 -21.65
N GLU A 36 -2.80 10.49 -21.38
CA GLU A 36 -3.01 11.43 -20.29
C GLU A 36 -3.10 10.71 -18.93
N SER A 37 -2.46 11.29 -17.90
CA SER A 37 -2.59 10.81 -16.53
C SER A 37 -3.86 11.38 -15.92
N ASN A 38 -4.80 10.52 -15.51
CA ASN A 38 -6.01 10.99 -14.84
C ASN A 38 -5.66 11.49 -13.44
N TRP A 39 -5.84 12.79 -13.18
CA TRP A 39 -5.47 13.44 -11.92
C TRP A 39 -6.00 12.71 -10.68
N VAL A 40 -7.19 12.11 -10.75
CA VAL A 40 -7.78 11.33 -9.65
C VAL A 40 -7.00 10.05 -9.37
N HIS A 41 -6.59 9.32 -10.41
CA HIS A 41 -5.77 8.10 -10.25
C HIS A 41 -4.40 8.43 -9.70
N LEU A 42 -3.79 9.52 -10.17
CA LEU A 42 -2.50 9.98 -9.66
C LEU A 42 -2.58 10.38 -8.19
N LEU A 43 -3.62 11.13 -7.81
CA LEU A 43 -3.85 11.54 -6.42
C LEU A 43 -4.08 10.34 -5.51
N PHE A 44 -4.90 9.38 -5.94
CA PHE A 44 -5.13 8.14 -5.19
C PHE A 44 -3.86 7.28 -5.10
N GLY A 45 -3.08 7.21 -6.19
CA GLY A 45 -1.78 6.54 -6.23
C GLY A 45 -0.76 7.15 -5.25
N CYS A 46 -0.70 8.48 -5.17
CA CYS A 46 0.15 9.19 -4.20
C CYS A 46 -0.27 8.90 -2.75
N ILE A 47 -1.56 8.93 -2.43
CA ILE A 47 -2.05 8.61 -1.08
C ILE A 47 -1.76 7.14 -0.74
N ALA A 48 -2.00 6.23 -1.68
CA ALA A 48 -1.67 4.82 -1.51
C ALA A 48 -0.16 4.60 -1.29
N ALA A 49 0.70 5.34 -1.99
CA ALA A 49 2.14 5.30 -1.77
C ALA A 49 2.54 5.72 -0.35
N VAL A 50 1.95 6.80 0.18
CA VAL A 50 2.20 7.25 1.56
C VAL A 50 1.80 6.18 2.56
N TYR A 51 0.63 5.55 2.38
CA TYR A 51 0.17 4.45 3.22
C TYR A 51 1.05 3.21 3.10
N PHE A 52 1.51 2.86 1.89
CA PHE A 52 2.45 1.78 1.68
C PHE A 52 3.72 1.96 2.49
N PHE A 53 4.33 3.16 2.46
CA PHE A 53 5.52 3.44 3.26
C PHE A 53 5.23 3.38 4.77
N LEU A 54 4.09 3.90 5.21
CA LEU A 54 3.69 3.84 6.62
C LEU A 54 3.61 2.38 7.11
N VAL A 55 2.93 1.51 6.37
CA VAL A 55 2.82 0.08 6.69
C VAL A 55 4.17 -0.63 6.57
N LEU A 56 4.97 -0.31 5.55
CA LEU A 56 6.31 -0.88 5.38
C LEU A 56 7.18 -0.60 6.61
N PHE A 57 7.21 0.65 7.08
CA PHE A 57 8.07 1.05 8.19
C PHE A 57 7.54 0.59 9.56
N ARG A 58 6.23 0.61 9.76
CA ARG A 58 5.60 0.25 11.04
C ARG A 58 5.47 -1.26 11.20
N ASP A 59 4.91 -1.93 10.20
CA ASP A 59 4.42 -3.30 10.33
C ASP A 59 5.42 -4.35 9.83
N VAL A 60 6.20 -4.03 8.80
CA VAL A 60 7.18 -4.97 8.22
C VAL A 60 8.57 -4.75 8.79
N LEU A 61 9.08 -3.52 8.73
CA LEU A 61 10.41 -3.20 9.23
C LEU A 61 10.44 -3.00 10.75
N LYS A 62 9.29 -2.74 11.39
CA LYS A 62 9.17 -2.46 12.84
C LYS A 62 10.15 -1.37 13.33
N VAL A 63 10.53 -0.46 12.44
CA VAL A 63 11.48 0.63 12.73
C VAL A 63 10.79 1.77 13.49
N ILE A 64 9.47 1.90 13.32
CA ILE A 64 8.65 2.91 13.98
C ILE A 64 7.72 2.20 14.96
N THR A 65 7.99 2.34 16.26
CA THR A 65 7.10 1.93 17.36
C THR A 65 6.64 3.19 18.08
N PHE A 66 5.35 3.51 17.98
CA PHE A 66 4.66 4.51 18.82
C PHE A 66 3.66 3.78 19.70
#